data_AF-A0A2G1XPZ4-F1
#
_entry.id   AF-A0A2G1XPZ4-F1
#
_cell.length_a   1.000
_cell.length_b   1.000
_cell.length_c   1.000
_cell.angle_alpha   90.00
_cell.angle_beta   90.00
_cell.angle_gamma   90.00
#
_symmetry.space_group_name_H-M   'P 1'
#
loop_
_entity.id
_entity.type
_entity.pdbx_description
1 polymer ?
#
loop_
_entity_poly.entity_id
_entity_poly.type
_entity_poly.pdbx_seq_one_letter_code
_entity_poly.pdbx_strand_id
1 'polypeptide(L)'
;MAEPAHVAAYPVGLRLAGRRVVVLGAGQVAQRRLPALLAAKADVLLVSPSATPSVEAMADAGELRWERRRYRDGDLDGAWYALISTDDPAANEAASAEAEARRVWAVRSDDAEAASAWTPATGRAAGVTVAVLTGRDPRRSAAVRDAVVEGLRDGSLAAPHHRTAAKGVALVGGGPGDPDLITVRGRRLLAEADVVIADRLGPRDLLDELPPHVEVIDAAKIPYGRFMAQEAINNALIQHAKAGKAVVRLKGGDPFVFGRGMEELQALAEHGIPCTVVPGISSTISVPAAAGIPVTHRGVAHEFTVVSGHVAPDDPRSLVDWEAVARLRGTLVLLMSVEKIGAIAETLIGHGRSADTPVAVVQEGTTAAQRRVDATLATVGERVRAEDIRPPAVIVIGDVVTVGPDTHR
;
A
#
# COMPACT_ATOMS: atom_id res chain seq x y z
N MET A 1 21.93 -43.85 -15.34
CA MET A 1 20.47 -43.83 -15.07
C MET A 1 19.94 -42.52 -15.59
N ALA A 2 19.05 -42.55 -16.57
CA ALA A 2 18.38 -41.35 -17.04
C ALA A 2 17.52 -40.81 -15.89
N GLU A 3 17.67 -39.53 -15.57
CA GLU A 3 16.79 -38.81 -14.67
C GLU A 3 15.35 -38.95 -15.19
N PRO A 4 14.36 -39.42 -14.39
CA PRO A 4 13.02 -39.61 -14.89
C PRO A 4 12.50 -38.28 -15.44
N ALA A 5 12.05 -38.30 -16.70
CA ALA A 5 11.56 -37.11 -17.39
C ALA A 5 10.47 -36.44 -16.53
N HIS A 6 10.77 -35.24 -16.04
CA HIS A 6 9.86 -34.48 -15.20
C HIS A 6 8.63 -34.09 -16.02
N VAL A 7 7.55 -34.86 -15.92
CA VAL A 7 6.27 -34.53 -16.57
C VAL A 7 5.74 -33.25 -15.93
N ALA A 8 5.74 -32.16 -16.70
CA ALA A 8 5.23 -30.88 -16.22
C ALA A 8 3.70 -30.94 -16.07
N ALA A 9 3.19 -30.51 -14.91
CA ALA A 9 1.76 -30.37 -14.71
C ALA A 9 1.19 -29.30 -15.65
N TYR A 10 0.06 -29.59 -16.29
CA TYR A 10 -0.67 -28.62 -17.10
C TYR A 10 -1.61 -27.79 -16.19
N PRO A 11 -1.36 -26.47 -16.01
CA PRO A 11 -2.13 -25.67 -15.06
C PRO A 11 -3.53 -25.36 -15.61
N VAL A 12 -4.56 -25.80 -14.89
CA VAL A 12 -5.97 -25.50 -15.20
C VAL A 12 -6.73 -25.07 -13.96
N GLY A 13 -7.68 -24.16 -14.14
CA GLY A 13 -8.65 -23.80 -13.10
C GLY A 13 -9.88 -24.71 -13.15
N LEU A 14 -10.23 -25.33 -12.02
CA LEU A 14 -11.44 -26.16 -11.92
C LEU A 14 -12.64 -25.34 -11.42
N ARG A 15 -13.76 -25.41 -12.16
CA ARG A 15 -15.06 -24.89 -11.68
C ARG A 15 -15.79 -26.00 -10.95
N LEU A 16 -15.80 -25.98 -9.61
CA LEU A 16 -16.36 -27.06 -8.79
C LEU A 16 -17.80 -26.81 -8.32
N ALA A 17 -18.39 -25.65 -8.65
CA ALA A 17 -19.73 -25.30 -8.21
C ALA A 17 -20.77 -26.40 -8.55
N GLY A 18 -21.36 -27.00 -7.52
CA GLY A 18 -22.34 -28.09 -7.62
C GLY A 18 -21.79 -29.43 -8.12
N ARG A 19 -20.47 -29.56 -8.32
CA ARG A 19 -19.83 -30.80 -8.75
C ARG A 19 -19.42 -31.62 -7.54
N ARG A 20 -19.65 -32.94 -7.62
CA ARG A 20 -19.26 -33.88 -6.58
C ARG A 20 -17.74 -33.92 -6.43
N VAL A 21 -17.27 -33.69 -5.21
CA VAL A 21 -15.88 -33.83 -4.80
C VAL A 21 -15.81 -34.80 -3.62
N VAL A 22 -15.01 -35.85 -3.75
CA VAL A 22 -14.85 -36.85 -2.70
C VAL A 22 -13.57 -36.56 -1.93
N VAL A 23 -13.65 -36.53 -0.59
CA VAL A 23 -12.52 -36.37 0.31
C VAL A 23 -12.39 -37.63 1.13
N LEU A 24 -11.28 -38.35 0.98
CA LEU A 24 -10.98 -39.54 1.78
C LEU A 24 -10.04 -39.13 2.92
N GLY A 25 -10.47 -39.42 4.14
CA GLY A 25 -9.77 -39.04 5.36
C GLY A 25 -10.12 -37.63 5.83
N ALA A 26 -10.22 -37.45 7.14
CA ALA A 26 -10.66 -36.19 7.77
C ALA A 26 -9.64 -35.67 8.80
N GLY A 27 -8.36 -35.95 8.58
CA GLY A 27 -7.25 -35.47 9.40
C GLY A 27 -6.85 -34.00 9.11
N GLN A 28 -5.71 -33.58 9.64
CA GLN A 28 -5.19 -32.21 9.48
C GLN A 28 -5.01 -31.78 8.01
N VAL A 29 -4.69 -32.71 7.11
CA VAL A 29 -4.54 -32.41 5.68
C VAL A 29 -5.88 -32.03 5.05
N ALA A 30 -6.92 -32.84 5.28
CA ALA A 30 -8.26 -32.55 4.81
C ALA A 30 -8.80 -31.25 5.42
N GLN A 31 -8.62 -31.05 6.73
CA GLN A 31 -9.01 -29.83 7.45
C GLN A 31 -8.46 -28.56 6.78
N ARG A 32 -7.22 -28.58 6.29
CA ARG A 32 -6.59 -27.43 5.61
C ARG A 32 -7.10 -27.21 4.19
N ARG A 33 -7.62 -28.25 3.52
CA ARG A 33 -8.01 -28.21 2.09
C ARG A 33 -9.51 -28.04 1.88
N LEU A 34 -10.33 -28.50 2.81
CA LEU A 34 -11.80 -28.39 2.76
C LEU A 34 -12.29 -26.95 2.56
N PRO A 35 -11.79 -25.92 3.27
CA PRO A 35 -12.27 -24.54 3.08
C PRO A 35 -12.18 -24.04 1.64
N ALA A 36 -11.14 -24.43 0.90
CA ALA A 36 -10.97 -24.03 -0.50
C ALA A 36 -11.98 -24.72 -1.43
N LEU A 37 -12.31 -26.00 -1.18
CA LEU A 37 -13.32 -26.74 -1.93
C LEU A 37 -14.73 -26.19 -1.66
N LEU A 38 -15.03 -25.88 -0.40
CA LEU A 38 -16.30 -25.27 0.02
C LEU A 38 -16.46 -23.85 -0.55
N ALA A 39 -15.41 -23.03 -0.52
CA ALA A 39 -15.43 -21.71 -1.15
C ALA A 39 -15.63 -21.77 -2.68
N ALA A 40 -15.20 -22.87 -3.32
CA ALA A 40 -15.48 -23.15 -4.73
C ALA A 40 -16.89 -23.72 -4.98
N LYS A 41 -17.71 -23.85 -3.94
CA LYS A 41 -19.08 -24.38 -3.95
C LYS A 41 -19.19 -25.84 -4.40
N ALA A 42 -18.17 -26.65 -4.12
CA ALA A 42 -18.20 -28.08 -4.38
C ALA A 42 -19.30 -28.79 -3.57
N ASP A 43 -19.90 -29.83 -4.16
CA ASP A 43 -20.72 -30.80 -3.41
C ASP A 43 -19.77 -31.81 -2.76
N VAL A 44 -19.38 -31.55 -1.51
CA VAL A 44 -18.32 -32.31 -0.84
C VAL A 44 -18.89 -33.53 -0.11
N LEU A 45 -18.40 -34.72 -0.50
CA LEU A 45 -18.57 -35.97 0.22
C LEU A 45 -17.29 -36.34 0.95
N LEU A 46 -17.31 -36.30 2.28
CA LEU A 46 -16.23 -36.77 3.14
C LEU A 46 -16.46 -38.24 3.52
N VAL A 47 -15.49 -39.11 3.27
CA VAL A 47 -15.49 -40.51 3.70
C VAL A 47 -14.34 -40.71 4.68
N SER A 48 -14.66 -40.89 5.97
CA SER A 48 -13.66 -41.10 7.01
C SER A 48 -14.32 -41.69 8.26
N PRO A 49 -13.72 -42.69 8.95
CA PRO A 49 -14.30 -43.25 10.17
C PRO A 49 -14.29 -42.26 11.36
N SER A 50 -13.36 -41.31 11.37
CA SER A 50 -13.21 -40.25 12.37
C SER A 50 -12.80 -38.95 11.70
N ALA A 51 -12.97 -37.81 12.38
CA ALA A 51 -12.60 -36.49 11.89
C ALA A 51 -11.99 -35.63 13.00
N THR A 52 -11.23 -34.60 12.63
CA THR A 52 -10.85 -33.57 13.61
C THR A 52 -12.07 -32.76 14.04
N PRO A 53 -12.06 -32.12 15.22
CA PRO A 53 -13.19 -31.31 15.69
C PRO A 53 -13.62 -30.21 14.70
N SER A 54 -12.66 -29.62 13.97
CA SER A 54 -12.96 -28.59 12.96
C SER A 54 -13.69 -29.16 11.73
N VAL A 55 -13.37 -30.39 11.32
CA VAL A 55 -14.04 -31.02 10.18
C VAL A 55 -15.42 -31.55 10.57
N GLU A 56 -15.56 -32.07 11.80
CA GLU A 56 -16.87 -32.44 12.35
C GLU A 56 -17.80 -31.23 12.44
N ALA A 57 -17.31 -30.08 12.90
CA ALA A 57 -18.09 -28.84 12.92
C ALA A 57 -18.58 -28.39 11.53
N MET A 58 -17.78 -28.58 10.47
CA MET A 58 -18.21 -28.29 9.09
C MET A 58 -19.33 -29.23 8.64
N ALA A 59 -19.27 -30.51 9.02
CA ALA A 59 -20.32 -31.48 8.73
C ALA A 59 -21.62 -31.15 9.48
N ASP A 60 -21.52 -30.82 10.78
CA ASP A 60 -22.66 -30.47 11.62
C ASP A 60 -23.35 -29.17 11.17
N ALA A 61 -22.57 -28.22 10.62
CA ALA A 61 -23.09 -27.00 9.99
C ALA A 61 -23.76 -27.26 8.63
N GLY A 62 -23.72 -28.50 8.12
CA GLY A 62 -24.30 -28.87 6.83
C GLY A 62 -23.49 -28.39 5.61
N GLU A 63 -22.22 -28.02 5.79
CA GLU A 63 -21.36 -27.55 4.70
C GLU A 63 -20.87 -28.69 3.81
N LEU A 64 -20.82 -29.92 4.34
CA LEU A 64 -20.41 -31.13 3.63
C LEU A 64 -21.21 -32.35 4.09
N ARG A 65 -21.26 -33.39 3.25
CA ARG A 65 -21.82 -34.69 3.65
C ARG A 65 -20.71 -35.57 4.22
N TRP A 66 -20.92 -36.16 5.40
CA TRP A 66 -19.94 -37.05 6.02
C TRP A 66 -20.46 -38.48 6.15
N GLU A 67 -19.77 -39.40 5.49
CA GLU A 67 -19.88 -40.85 5.62
C GLU A 67 -18.87 -41.36 6.67
N ARG A 68 -19.36 -41.69 7.87
CA ARG A 68 -18.55 -42.14 9.02
C ARG A 68 -18.06 -43.59 8.87
N ARG A 69 -17.25 -43.85 7.85
CA ARG A 69 -16.73 -45.19 7.51
C ARG A 69 -15.41 -45.11 6.75
N ARG A 70 -14.75 -46.25 6.59
CA ARG A 70 -13.60 -46.40 5.69
C ARG A 70 -14.04 -46.40 4.22
N TYR A 71 -13.08 -46.08 3.35
CA TYR A 71 -13.20 -46.16 1.89
C TYR A 71 -13.64 -47.56 1.43
N ARG A 72 -14.43 -47.59 0.35
CA ARG A 72 -14.87 -48.79 -0.37
C ARG A 72 -14.87 -48.50 -1.86
N ASP A 73 -14.64 -49.51 -2.67
CA ASP A 73 -14.82 -49.42 -4.13
C ASP A 73 -16.25 -48.96 -4.44
N GLY A 74 -16.39 -47.99 -5.35
CA GLY A 74 -17.64 -47.30 -5.65
C GLY A 74 -17.80 -45.92 -4.99
N ASP A 75 -16.93 -45.55 -4.05
CA ASP A 75 -17.04 -44.25 -3.37
C ASP A 75 -16.73 -43.06 -4.29
N LEU A 76 -16.01 -43.29 -5.39
CA LEU A 76 -15.70 -42.27 -6.40
C LEU A 76 -16.76 -42.16 -7.52
N ASP A 77 -17.90 -42.85 -7.40
CA ASP A 77 -19.00 -42.78 -8.36
C ASP A 77 -19.52 -41.35 -8.58
N GLY A 78 -19.40 -40.89 -9.83
CA GLY A 78 -19.87 -39.56 -10.24
C GLY A 78 -19.03 -38.40 -9.69
N ALA A 79 -17.88 -38.68 -9.07
CA ALA A 79 -16.94 -37.65 -8.63
C ALA A 79 -16.26 -36.99 -9.82
N TRP A 80 -15.99 -35.70 -9.71
CA TRP A 80 -15.16 -34.97 -10.68
C TRP A 80 -13.72 -34.80 -10.19
N TYR A 81 -13.54 -34.82 -8.87
CA TYR A 81 -12.27 -34.59 -8.21
C TYR A 81 -12.25 -35.36 -6.88
N ALA A 82 -11.10 -35.94 -6.55
CA ALA A 82 -10.87 -36.67 -5.31
C ALA A 82 -9.68 -36.09 -4.56
N LEU A 83 -9.82 -35.91 -3.24
CA LEU A 83 -8.74 -35.61 -2.32
C LEU A 83 -8.51 -36.84 -1.43
N ILE A 84 -7.43 -37.55 -1.69
CA ILE A 84 -7.04 -38.76 -0.98
C ILE A 84 -6.03 -38.37 0.11
N SER A 85 -6.46 -38.44 1.38
CA SER A 85 -5.66 -38.01 2.53
C SER A 85 -5.85 -38.89 3.76
N THR A 86 -6.04 -40.19 3.55
CA THR A 86 -6.12 -41.18 4.63
C THR A 86 -4.72 -41.58 5.09
N ASP A 87 -4.66 -42.16 6.30
CA ASP A 87 -3.49 -42.81 6.87
C ASP A 87 -3.39 -44.31 6.51
N ASP A 88 -4.28 -44.82 5.67
CA ASP A 88 -4.32 -46.21 5.18
C ASP A 88 -3.74 -46.29 3.76
N PRO A 89 -2.50 -46.79 3.57
CA PRO A 89 -1.86 -46.85 2.27
C PRO A 89 -2.62 -47.72 1.26
N ALA A 90 -3.22 -48.82 1.72
CA ALA A 90 -3.96 -49.73 0.85
C ALA A 90 -5.26 -49.06 0.35
N ALA A 91 -5.93 -48.29 1.21
CA ALA A 91 -7.08 -47.49 0.80
C ALA A 91 -6.67 -46.38 -0.20
N ASN A 92 -5.54 -45.71 0.02
CA ASN A 92 -5.05 -44.67 -0.88
C ASN A 92 -4.70 -45.24 -2.27
N GLU A 93 -4.06 -46.40 -2.34
CA GLU A 93 -3.76 -47.10 -3.60
C GLU A 93 -5.03 -47.53 -4.34
N ALA A 94 -5.97 -48.17 -3.63
CA ALA A 94 -7.23 -48.63 -4.21
C ALA A 94 -8.08 -47.44 -4.74
N ALA A 95 -8.17 -46.35 -3.97
CA ALA A 95 -8.86 -45.14 -4.40
C ALA A 95 -8.18 -44.45 -5.59
N SER A 96 -6.85 -44.49 -5.67
CA SER A 96 -6.12 -43.94 -6.82
C SER A 96 -6.38 -44.75 -8.09
N ALA A 97 -6.37 -46.09 -7.98
CA ALA A 97 -6.69 -46.98 -9.08
C ALA A 97 -8.15 -46.80 -9.55
N GLU A 98 -9.09 -46.68 -8.61
CA GLU A 98 -10.49 -46.39 -8.93
C GLU A 98 -10.64 -45.02 -9.63
N ALA A 99 -9.97 -43.99 -9.12
CA ALA A 99 -10.00 -42.65 -9.71
C ALA A 99 -9.54 -42.68 -11.17
N GLU A 100 -8.45 -43.39 -11.47
CA GLU A 100 -7.93 -43.54 -12.84
C GLU A 100 -8.93 -44.30 -13.73
N ALA A 101 -9.45 -45.43 -13.26
CA ALA A 101 -10.44 -46.23 -14.00
C ALA A 101 -11.71 -45.42 -14.36
N ARG A 102 -12.09 -44.49 -13.48
CA ARG A 102 -13.27 -43.62 -13.64
C ARG A 102 -12.98 -42.26 -14.25
N ARG A 103 -11.73 -41.94 -14.57
CA ARG A 103 -11.28 -40.65 -15.11
C ARG A 103 -11.60 -39.47 -14.17
N VAL A 104 -11.41 -39.70 -12.87
CA VAL A 104 -11.53 -38.71 -11.79
C VAL A 104 -10.14 -38.17 -11.48
N TRP A 105 -10.00 -36.83 -11.45
CA TRP A 105 -8.74 -36.21 -11.04
C TRP A 105 -8.53 -36.41 -9.54
N ALA A 106 -7.45 -37.09 -9.16
CA ALA A 106 -7.15 -37.42 -7.77
C ALA A 106 -5.87 -36.72 -7.30
N VAL A 107 -5.96 -36.03 -6.18
CA VAL A 107 -4.81 -35.51 -5.44
C VAL A 107 -4.55 -36.40 -4.25
N ARG A 108 -3.29 -36.78 -4.06
CA ARG A 108 -2.83 -37.54 -2.90
C ARG A 108 -1.97 -36.69 -1.98
N SER A 109 -2.11 -36.89 -0.67
CA SER A 109 -1.28 -36.20 0.32
C SER A 109 -0.02 -36.95 0.74
N ASP A 110 -0.02 -38.27 0.57
CA ASP A 110 1.06 -39.18 0.95
C ASP A 110 2.08 -39.36 -0.19
N ASP A 111 1.62 -39.46 -1.43
CA ASP A 111 2.46 -39.67 -2.61
C ASP A 111 2.01 -38.82 -3.80
N ALA A 112 2.81 -37.81 -4.14
CA ALA A 112 2.51 -36.92 -5.25
C ALA A 112 2.75 -37.54 -6.64
N GLU A 113 3.51 -38.64 -6.77
CA GLU A 113 3.76 -39.31 -8.06
C GLU A 113 2.57 -40.18 -8.46
N ALA A 114 1.89 -40.77 -7.49
CA ALA A 114 0.70 -41.59 -7.69
C ALA A 114 -0.60 -40.76 -7.83
N ALA A 115 -0.50 -39.44 -7.92
CA ALA A 115 -1.62 -38.52 -8.10
C ALA A 115 -1.79 -38.12 -9.57
N SER A 116 -3.03 -38.04 -10.05
CA SER A 116 -3.34 -37.53 -11.40
C SER A 116 -3.50 -36.01 -11.44
N ALA A 117 -3.59 -35.36 -10.27
CA ALA A 117 -3.62 -33.91 -10.12
C ALA A 117 -2.74 -33.43 -8.96
N TRP A 118 -2.32 -32.16 -9.02
CA TRP A 118 -1.63 -31.47 -7.92
C TRP A 118 -2.40 -30.22 -7.52
N THR A 119 -2.52 -30.00 -6.20
CA THR A 119 -3.05 -28.73 -5.70
C THR A 119 -1.91 -27.72 -5.56
N PRO A 120 -1.92 -26.61 -6.32
CA PRO A 120 -0.92 -25.57 -6.20
C PRO A 120 -0.95 -24.87 -4.84
N ALA A 121 0.15 -24.20 -4.49
CA ALA A 121 0.08 -23.15 -3.48
C ALA A 121 -0.74 -21.99 -4.07
N THR A 122 -1.92 -21.73 -3.49
CA THR A 122 -2.83 -20.69 -3.98
C THR A 122 -2.87 -19.50 -3.04
N GLY A 123 -2.95 -18.30 -3.62
CA GLY A 123 -3.16 -17.05 -2.90
C GLY A 123 -4.12 -16.14 -3.66
N ARG A 124 -4.73 -15.19 -2.96
CA ARG A 124 -5.57 -14.17 -3.57
C ARG A 124 -5.17 -12.79 -3.05
N ALA A 125 -4.95 -11.87 -3.97
CA ALA A 125 -4.68 -10.47 -3.69
C ALA A 125 -5.15 -9.61 -4.86
N ALA A 126 -5.70 -8.44 -4.59
CA ALA A 126 -6.12 -7.47 -5.60
C ALA A 126 -6.97 -8.08 -6.75
N GLY A 127 -7.94 -8.96 -6.42
CA GLY A 127 -8.79 -9.61 -7.43
C GLY A 127 -8.12 -10.72 -8.26
N VAL A 128 -6.81 -10.92 -8.11
CA VAL A 128 -6.03 -11.95 -8.80
C VAL A 128 -5.96 -13.23 -7.96
N THR A 129 -6.14 -14.38 -8.60
CA THR A 129 -5.80 -15.69 -8.02
C THR A 129 -4.43 -16.10 -8.52
N VAL A 130 -3.49 -16.25 -7.58
CA VAL A 130 -2.14 -16.75 -7.84
C VAL A 130 -2.11 -18.23 -7.51
N ALA A 131 -1.65 -19.06 -8.43
CA ALA A 131 -1.46 -20.48 -8.23
C ALA A 131 -0.04 -20.86 -8.65
N VAL A 132 0.76 -21.36 -7.71
CA VAL A 132 2.17 -21.69 -7.94
C VAL A 132 2.37 -23.20 -7.87
N LEU A 133 2.99 -23.75 -8.93
CA LEU A 133 3.44 -25.12 -9.04
C LEU A 133 4.95 -25.10 -9.30
N THR A 134 5.75 -25.55 -8.34
CA THR A 134 7.21 -25.71 -8.51
C THR A 134 7.64 -27.18 -8.60
N GLY A 135 6.72 -28.09 -8.93
CA GLY A 135 6.97 -29.53 -8.89
C GLY A 135 7.09 -30.04 -7.44
N ARG A 136 8.16 -30.78 -7.13
CA ARG A 136 8.36 -31.49 -5.83
C ARG A 136 8.80 -30.61 -4.66
N ASP A 137 8.46 -29.32 -4.64
CA ASP A 137 8.86 -28.40 -3.56
C ASP A 137 7.67 -27.56 -3.04
N PRO A 138 6.84 -28.12 -2.15
CA PRO A 138 5.69 -27.41 -1.59
C PRO A 138 6.07 -26.15 -0.80
N ARG A 139 7.25 -26.14 -0.16
CA ARG A 139 7.73 -24.99 0.63
C ARG A 139 8.11 -23.84 -0.28
N ARG A 140 8.82 -24.11 -1.37
CA ARG A 140 9.14 -23.10 -2.39
C ARG A 140 7.89 -22.61 -3.11
N SER A 141 6.94 -23.49 -3.44
CA SER A 141 5.64 -23.08 -4.00
C SER A 141 4.92 -22.11 -3.06
N ALA A 142 4.89 -22.38 -1.75
CA ALA A 142 4.30 -21.48 -0.76
C ALA A 142 5.06 -20.15 -0.66
N ALA A 143 6.39 -20.17 -0.59
CA ALA A 143 7.22 -18.96 -0.49
C ALA A 143 7.08 -18.05 -1.72
N VAL A 144 7.06 -18.62 -2.92
CA VAL A 144 6.83 -17.86 -4.16
C VAL A 144 5.41 -17.31 -4.20
N ARG A 145 4.40 -18.10 -3.81
CA ARG A 145 3.02 -17.62 -3.70
C ARG A 145 2.91 -16.47 -2.71
N ASP A 146 3.57 -16.57 -1.55
CA ASP A 146 3.57 -15.54 -0.52
C ASP A 146 4.23 -14.25 -1.03
N ALA A 147 5.39 -14.36 -1.69
CA ALA A 147 6.09 -13.22 -2.29
C ALA A 147 5.24 -12.53 -3.38
N VAL A 148 4.57 -13.30 -4.25
CA VAL A 148 3.70 -12.71 -5.29
C VAL A 148 2.46 -12.07 -4.68
N VAL A 149 1.84 -12.72 -3.69
CA VAL A 149 0.68 -12.17 -2.97
C VAL A 149 1.05 -10.89 -2.23
N GLU A 150 2.22 -10.85 -1.60
CA GLU A 150 2.70 -9.67 -0.89
C GLU A 150 3.04 -8.55 -1.87
N GLY A 151 3.71 -8.86 -2.99
CA GLY A 151 4.01 -7.86 -4.01
C GLY A 151 2.76 -7.24 -4.64
N LEU A 152 1.68 -8.02 -4.81
CA LEU A 152 0.38 -7.49 -5.22
C LEU A 152 -0.30 -6.66 -4.10
N ARG A 153 0.03 -6.96 -2.83
CA ARG A 153 -0.54 -6.26 -1.66
C ARG A 153 0.13 -4.92 -1.43
N ASP A 154 1.45 -4.86 -1.44
CA ASP A 154 2.25 -3.65 -1.23
C ASP A 154 2.38 -2.78 -2.50
N GLY A 155 2.07 -3.35 -3.67
CA GLY A 155 2.11 -2.66 -4.96
C GLY A 155 3.46 -2.70 -5.66
N SER A 156 4.42 -3.50 -5.18
CA SER A 156 5.69 -3.77 -5.87
C SER A 156 5.52 -4.65 -7.12
N LEU A 157 4.44 -5.44 -7.20
CA LEU A 157 4.00 -6.12 -8.42
C LEU A 157 2.79 -5.41 -9.01
N ALA A 158 3.01 -4.71 -10.13
CA ALA A 158 1.93 -4.09 -10.89
C ALA A 158 1.16 -5.16 -11.70
N ALA A 159 -0.15 -5.26 -11.45
CA ALA A 159 -1.08 -6.04 -12.27
C ALA A 159 -2.31 -5.18 -12.61
N PRO A 160 -2.19 -4.25 -13.60
CA PRO A 160 -3.22 -3.27 -13.87
C PRO A 160 -4.55 -3.92 -14.28
N HIS A 161 -5.65 -3.44 -13.70
CA HIS A 161 -7.00 -3.85 -14.09
C HIS A 161 -7.42 -3.22 -15.42
N HIS A 162 -7.18 -3.90 -16.54
CA HIS A 162 -7.51 -3.36 -17.87
C HIS A 162 -9.01 -3.18 -18.18
N ARG A 163 -9.94 -3.74 -17.38
CA ARG A 163 -11.39 -3.74 -17.70
C ARG A 163 -12.27 -2.87 -16.80
N THR A 164 -11.74 -2.28 -15.74
CA THR A 164 -12.51 -1.44 -14.80
C THR A 164 -11.64 -0.35 -14.20
N ALA A 165 -10.85 0.36 -15.00
CA ALA A 165 -10.20 1.58 -14.54
C ALA A 165 -11.29 2.49 -13.97
N ALA A 166 -11.17 2.86 -12.69
CA ALA A 166 -12.11 3.76 -12.06
C ALA A 166 -12.03 5.10 -12.79
N LYS A 167 -12.99 5.36 -13.68
CA LYS A 167 -13.07 6.62 -14.43
C LYS A 167 -13.15 7.76 -13.42
N GLY A 168 -12.24 8.73 -13.52
CA GLY A 168 -12.19 9.85 -12.60
C GLY A 168 -10.77 10.31 -12.31
N VAL A 169 -10.65 11.11 -11.26
CA VAL A 169 -9.38 11.66 -10.79
C VAL A 169 -9.04 11.08 -9.42
N ALA A 170 -7.76 10.79 -9.17
CA ALA A 170 -7.25 10.50 -7.85
C ALA A 170 -6.26 11.59 -7.41
N LEU A 171 -6.57 12.32 -6.34
CA LEU A 171 -5.60 13.19 -5.65
C LEU A 171 -4.79 12.33 -4.70
N VAL A 172 -3.52 12.11 -5.01
CA VAL A 172 -2.64 11.19 -4.26
C VAL A 172 -1.52 11.98 -3.59
N GLY A 173 -1.43 11.86 -2.26
CA GLY A 173 -0.26 12.30 -1.51
C GLY A 173 0.92 11.37 -1.72
N GLY A 174 1.98 11.88 -2.34
CA GLY A 174 3.22 11.17 -2.63
C GLY A 174 4.18 11.08 -1.44
N GLY A 175 3.92 11.79 -0.34
CA GLY A 175 4.85 11.86 0.78
C GLY A 175 5.94 12.94 0.59
N PRO A 176 6.87 13.06 1.55
CA PRO A 176 7.78 14.21 1.66
C PRO A 176 8.95 14.21 0.67
N GLY A 177 9.26 13.09 0.02
CA GLY A 177 10.37 12.97 -0.92
C GLY A 177 10.75 11.51 -1.19
N ASP A 178 10.99 10.73 -0.15
CA ASP A 178 11.30 9.30 -0.26
C ASP A 178 10.13 8.53 -0.93
N PRO A 179 10.36 7.82 -2.05
CA PRO A 179 9.33 7.06 -2.77
C PRO A 179 8.68 5.96 -1.92
N ASP A 180 9.33 5.46 -0.87
CA ASP A 180 8.77 4.43 0.02
C ASP A 180 7.81 5.00 1.06
N LEU A 181 7.75 6.33 1.20
CA LEU A 181 6.77 7.00 2.05
C LEU A 181 5.43 7.26 1.35
N ILE A 182 5.26 6.85 0.09
CA ILE A 182 3.92 6.78 -0.53
C ILE A 182 3.10 5.67 0.13
N THR A 183 1.79 5.90 0.26
CA THR A 183 0.90 4.84 0.73
C THR A 183 0.73 3.75 -0.32
N VAL A 184 0.47 2.51 0.13
CA VAL A 184 0.12 1.37 -0.74
C VAL A 184 -1.03 1.72 -1.71
N ARG A 185 -2.03 2.47 -1.23
CA ARG A 185 -3.14 2.91 -2.08
C ARG A 185 -2.69 3.91 -3.16
N GLY A 186 -1.79 4.82 -2.81
CA GLY A 186 -1.19 5.77 -3.76
C GLY A 186 -0.39 5.06 -4.84
N ARG A 187 0.49 4.11 -4.45
CA ARG A 187 1.31 3.32 -5.39
C ARG A 187 0.46 2.52 -6.37
N ARG A 188 -0.62 1.89 -5.89
CA ARG A 188 -1.59 1.18 -6.75
C ARG A 188 -2.26 2.08 -7.78
N LEU A 189 -2.73 3.26 -7.37
CA LEU A 189 -3.39 4.18 -8.29
C LEU A 189 -2.43 4.76 -9.32
N LEU A 190 -1.16 5.01 -8.96
CA LEU A 190 -0.11 5.39 -9.90
C LEU A 190 0.13 4.29 -10.95
N ALA A 191 0.20 3.02 -10.53
CA ALA A 191 0.38 1.89 -11.44
C ALA A 191 -0.81 1.64 -12.39
N GLU A 192 -2.00 2.14 -12.05
CA GLU A 192 -3.23 2.02 -12.85
C GLU A 192 -3.55 3.29 -13.66
N ALA A 193 -2.73 4.35 -13.55
CA ALA A 193 -3.01 5.64 -14.17
C ALA A 193 -2.76 5.62 -15.68
N ASP A 194 -3.62 6.29 -16.44
CA ASP A 194 -3.35 6.63 -17.84
C ASP A 194 -2.55 7.94 -17.93
N VAL A 195 -2.79 8.86 -16.99
CA VAL A 195 -2.15 10.18 -16.90
C VAL A 195 -1.77 10.49 -15.46
N VAL A 196 -0.54 10.95 -15.25
CA VAL A 196 -0.06 11.46 -13.96
C VAL A 196 0.29 12.94 -14.10
N ILE A 197 -0.44 13.80 -13.38
CA ILE A 197 -0.15 15.24 -13.26
C ILE A 197 0.59 15.45 -11.92
N ALA A 198 1.88 15.76 -11.98
CA ALA A 198 2.75 15.84 -10.80
C ALA A 198 3.24 17.26 -10.53
N ASP A 199 3.35 17.63 -9.25
CA ASP A 199 4.02 18.87 -8.82
C ASP A 199 5.54 18.73 -8.75
N ARG A 200 6.24 19.87 -8.80
CA ARG A 200 7.68 19.94 -8.53
C ARG A 200 8.09 19.35 -7.18
N LEU A 201 7.21 19.44 -6.17
CA LEU A 201 7.43 18.98 -4.79
C LEU A 201 7.07 17.50 -4.57
N GLY A 202 6.55 16.81 -5.58
CA GLY A 202 6.28 15.38 -5.47
C GLY A 202 7.56 14.55 -5.57
N PRO A 203 7.56 13.32 -5.03
CA PRO A 203 8.67 12.36 -5.19
C PRO A 203 8.87 12.04 -6.68
N ARG A 204 9.90 12.62 -7.29
CA ARG A 204 10.16 12.46 -8.74
C ARG A 204 10.55 11.04 -9.09
N ASP A 205 11.22 10.35 -8.17
CA ASP A 205 11.65 8.97 -8.33
C ASP A 205 10.44 8.03 -8.57
N LEU A 206 9.27 8.35 -8.02
CA LEU A 206 8.03 7.60 -8.32
C LEU A 206 7.57 7.75 -9.77
N LEU A 207 7.94 8.84 -10.45
CA LEU A 207 7.61 9.04 -11.86
C LEU A 207 8.47 8.16 -12.77
N ASP A 208 9.71 7.87 -12.36
CA ASP A 208 10.63 7.01 -13.10
C ASP A 208 10.21 5.53 -13.05
N GLU A 209 9.44 5.14 -12.03
CA GLU A 209 8.85 3.80 -11.90
C GLU A 209 7.56 3.60 -12.72
N LEU A 210 7.01 4.68 -13.32
CA LEU A 210 5.75 4.59 -14.05
C LEU A 210 5.89 3.76 -15.34
N PRO A 211 4.86 2.99 -15.71
CA PRO A 211 4.87 2.27 -16.98
C PRO A 211 5.04 3.22 -18.20
N PRO A 212 5.73 2.79 -19.28
CA PRO A 212 6.01 3.66 -20.43
C PRO A 212 4.79 4.23 -21.18
N HIS A 213 3.60 3.66 -20.95
CA HIS A 213 2.37 4.12 -21.58
C HIS A 213 1.69 5.27 -20.81
N VAL A 214 2.13 5.56 -19.59
CA VAL A 214 1.55 6.60 -18.73
C VAL A 214 2.01 7.98 -19.21
N GLU A 215 1.07 8.87 -19.48
CA GLU A 215 1.37 10.26 -19.83
C GLU A 215 1.72 11.05 -18.56
N VAL A 216 2.94 11.59 -18.47
CA VAL A 216 3.38 12.39 -17.32
C VAL A 216 3.37 13.88 -17.66
N ILE A 217 2.59 14.65 -16.89
CA ILE A 217 2.44 16.11 -17.05
C ILE A 217 3.05 16.78 -15.82
N ASP A 218 4.12 17.55 -16.05
CA ASP A 218 4.74 18.38 -15.02
C ASP A 218 3.94 19.68 -14.85
N ALA A 219 3.28 19.82 -13.70
CA ALA A 219 2.48 20.99 -13.37
C ALA A 219 3.30 22.30 -13.37
N ALA A 220 4.62 22.23 -13.13
CA ALA A 220 5.50 23.40 -13.13
C ALA A 220 5.87 23.89 -14.55
N LYS A 221 5.64 23.07 -15.59
CA LYS A 221 5.90 23.44 -17.00
C LYS A 221 4.67 24.01 -17.71
N ILE A 222 3.55 24.12 -17.01
CA ILE A 222 2.31 24.67 -17.57
C ILE A 222 2.48 26.19 -17.70
N PRO A 223 2.43 26.76 -18.92
CA PRO A 223 2.98 28.09 -19.20
C PRO A 223 2.04 29.23 -18.79
N TYR A 224 1.91 29.54 -17.49
CA TYR A 224 1.20 30.75 -17.03
C TYR A 224 1.68 31.24 -15.64
N GLY A 225 1.35 32.48 -15.26
CA GLY A 225 1.63 33.02 -13.92
C GLY A 225 0.97 32.22 -12.78
N ARG A 226 1.43 32.37 -11.53
CA ARG A 226 1.09 31.48 -10.39
C ARG A 226 -0.42 31.23 -10.14
N PHE A 227 -1.29 32.22 -10.36
CA PHE A 227 -2.75 32.06 -10.28
C PHE A 227 -3.31 31.27 -11.47
N MET A 228 -2.94 31.67 -12.68
CA MET A 228 -3.30 30.97 -13.92
C MET A 228 -2.76 29.53 -13.95
N ALA A 229 -1.66 29.24 -13.24
CA ALA A 229 -1.10 27.90 -13.14
C ALA A 229 -2.06 26.93 -12.43
N GLN A 230 -2.81 27.36 -11.40
CA GLN A 230 -3.75 26.48 -10.72
C GLN A 230 -4.98 26.18 -11.58
N GLU A 231 -5.54 27.19 -12.24
CA GLU A 231 -6.65 26.97 -13.17
C GLU A 231 -6.23 26.05 -14.32
N ALA A 232 -4.99 26.19 -14.80
CA ALA A 232 -4.48 25.32 -15.84
C ALA A 232 -4.29 23.86 -15.36
N ILE A 233 -3.86 23.64 -14.11
CA ILE A 233 -3.85 22.29 -13.50
C ILE A 233 -5.27 21.73 -13.40
N ASN A 234 -6.22 22.53 -12.89
CA ASN A 234 -7.63 22.12 -12.79
C ASN A 234 -8.20 21.75 -14.16
N ASN A 235 -7.93 22.56 -15.18
CA ASN A 235 -8.36 22.32 -16.55
C ASN A 235 -7.73 21.03 -17.12
N ALA A 236 -6.45 20.77 -16.87
CA ALA A 236 -5.80 19.52 -17.29
C ALA A 236 -6.49 18.31 -16.65
N LEU A 237 -6.73 18.34 -15.34
CA LEU A 237 -7.45 17.27 -14.62
C LEU A 237 -8.83 17.02 -15.24
N ILE A 238 -9.59 18.08 -15.49
CA ILE A 238 -10.94 18.04 -16.07
C ILE A 238 -10.90 17.47 -17.50
N GLN A 239 -9.98 17.95 -18.34
CA GLN A 239 -9.84 17.54 -19.75
C GLN A 239 -9.54 16.04 -19.86
N HIS A 240 -8.53 15.55 -19.12
CA HIS A 240 -8.16 14.13 -19.19
C HIS A 240 -9.24 13.22 -18.59
N ALA A 241 -9.89 13.62 -17.50
CA ALA A 241 -10.99 12.87 -16.92
C ALA A 241 -12.20 12.80 -17.87
N LYS A 242 -12.55 13.91 -18.57
CA LYS A 242 -13.61 13.93 -19.60
C LYS A 242 -13.26 13.08 -20.83
N ALA A 243 -11.98 12.92 -21.14
CA ALA A 243 -11.51 11.99 -22.16
C ALA A 243 -11.60 10.51 -21.71
N GLY A 244 -12.10 10.24 -20.49
CA GLY A 244 -12.30 8.89 -19.95
C GLY A 244 -11.02 8.24 -19.41
N LYS A 245 -9.94 9.01 -19.25
CA LYS A 245 -8.67 8.54 -18.70
C LYS A 245 -8.73 8.39 -17.17
N ALA A 246 -8.01 7.43 -16.62
CA ALA A 246 -7.69 7.35 -15.20
C ALA A 246 -6.58 8.36 -14.89
N VAL A 247 -6.92 9.43 -14.16
CA VAL A 247 -5.99 10.55 -13.91
C VAL A 247 -5.53 10.51 -12.46
N VAL A 248 -4.22 10.51 -12.24
CA VAL A 248 -3.64 10.73 -10.91
C VAL A 248 -3.03 12.11 -10.84
N ARG A 249 -3.44 12.88 -9.83
CA ARG A 249 -2.81 14.12 -9.41
C ARG A 249 -1.86 13.81 -8.25
N LEU A 250 -0.58 13.66 -8.55
CA LEU A 250 0.45 13.36 -7.56
C LEU A 250 0.95 14.65 -6.90
N LYS A 251 0.76 14.74 -5.57
CA LYS A 251 1.09 15.92 -4.77
C LYS A 251 2.15 15.58 -3.74
N GLY A 252 3.12 16.48 -3.53
CA GLY A 252 4.08 16.33 -2.44
C GLY A 252 3.40 16.41 -1.07
N GLY A 253 3.85 15.58 -0.13
CA GLY A 253 3.28 15.47 1.21
C GLY A 253 1.86 14.91 1.18
N ASP A 254 0.93 15.65 1.80
CA ASP A 254 -0.49 15.32 1.85
C ASP A 254 -1.33 16.30 0.98
N PRO A 255 -2.35 15.84 0.24
CA PRO A 255 -3.14 16.72 -0.63
C PRO A 255 -3.80 17.91 0.07
N PHE A 256 -4.16 17.76 1.35
CA PHE A 256 -4.93 18.75 2.12
C PHE A 256 -4.11 19.55 3.12
N VAL A 257 -2.81 19.27 3.28
CA VAL A 257 -1.91 20.07 4.11
C VAL A 257 -1.14 21.06 3.24
N PHE A 258 -1.67 22.28 3.10
CA PHE A 258 -1.12 23.35 2.25
C PHE A 258 -0.88 22.96 0.78
N GLY A 259 -1.51 21.88 0.32
CA GLY A 259 -1.38 21.36 -1.04
C GLY A 259 -2.41 21.89 -2.02
N ARG A 260 -3.40 22.68 -1.59
CA ARG A 260 -4.55 23.15 -2.41
C ARG A 260 -5.42 22.03 -2.99
N GLY A 261 -5.35 20.81 -2.45
CA GLY A 261 -6.12 19.67 -2.97
C GLY A 261 -7.65 19.87 -2.92
N MET A 262 -8.16 20.66 -1.97
CA MET A 262 -9.60 20.94 -1.90
C MET A 262 -10.07 21.83 -3.06
N GLU A 263 -9.25 22.78 -3.51
CA GLU A 263 -9.57 23.62 -4.68
C GLU A 263 -9.64 22.78 -5.95
N GLU A 264 -8.69 21.85 -6.13
CA GLU A 264 -8.68 20.88 -7.23
C GLU A 264 -9.93 19.98 -7.17
N LEU A 265 -10.30 19.50 -5.98
CA LEU A 265 -11.49 18.67 -5.76
C LEU A 265 -12.79 19.43 -6.08
N GLN A 266 -12.92 20.68 -5.65
CA GLN A 266 -14.09 21.53 -5.90
C GLN A 266 -14.28 21.76 -7.40
N ALA A 267 -13.21 22.10 -8.13
CA ALA A 267 -13.26 22.28 -9.58
C ALA A 267 -13.72 21.01 -10.32
N LEU A 268 -13.31 19.82 -9.84
CA LEU A 268 -13.77 18.54 -10.40
C LEU A 268 -15.24 18.27 -10.09
N ALA A 269 -15.68 18.57 -8.87
CA ALA A 269 -17.05 18.39 -8.43
C ALA A 269 -18.03 19.28 -9.23
N GLU A 270 -17.67 20.52 -9.52
CA GLU A 270 -18.43 21.44 -10.39
C GLU A 270 -18.68 20.87 -11.79
N HIS A 271 -17.81 19.96 -12.25
CA HIS A 271 -17.91 19.30 -13.54
C HIS A 271 -18.46 17.87 -13.46
N GLY A 272 -18.94 17.43 -12.29
CA GLY A 272 -19.49 16.09 -12.07
C GLY A 272 -18.45 14.97 -12.21
N ILE A 273 -17.16 15.27 -12.05
CA ILE A 273 -16.08 14.29 -12.18
C ILE A 273 -15.86 13.62 -10.82
N PRO A 274 -15.99 12.29 -10.70
CA PRO A 274 -15.71 11.59 -9.45
C PRO A 274 -14.23 11.71 -9.12
N CYS A 275 -13.94 12.04 -7.87
CA CYS A 275 -12.59 12.22 -7.39
C CYS A 275 -12.36 11.43 -6.10
N THR A 276 -11.28 10.65 -6.07
CA THR A 276 -10.81 9.94 -4.89
C THR A 276 -9.64 10.71 -4.27
N VAL A 277 -9.65 10.91 -2.96
CA VAL A 277 -8.51 11.50 -2.25
C VAL A 277 -7.80 10.39 -1.47
N VAL A 278 -6.48 10.28 -1.69
CA VAL A 278 -5.60 9.38 -0.96
C VAL A 278 -4.62 10.22 -0.14
N PRO A 279 -4.72 10.18 1.20
CA PRO A 279 -3.79 10.90 2.07
C PRO A 279 -2.35 10.47 1.83
N GLY A 280 -1.44 11.39 2.11
CA GLY A 280 0.00 11.15 2.08
C GLY A 280 0.65 11.43 3.42
N ILE A 281 1.89 10.96 3.60
CA ILE A 281 2.65 11.29 4.79
C ILE A 281 3.12 12.75 4.68
N SER A 282 2.51 13.63 5.48
CA SER A 282 2.83 15.07 5.47
C SER A 282 4.25 15.34 5.97
N SER A 283 4.96 16.23 5.27
CA SER A 283 6.31 16.70 5.63
C SER A 283 6.36 17.36 7.02
N THR A 284 5.21 17.82 7.52
CA THR A 284 5.08 18.44 8.85
C THR A 284 5.42 17.49 10.00
N ILE A 285 5.34 16.19 9.77
CA ILE A 285 5.60 15.15 10.78
C ILE A 285 6.78 14.27 10.36
N SER A 286 6.83 13.85 9.10
CA SER A 286 7.85 12.92 8.61
C SER A 286 9.22 13.53 8.47
N VAL A 287 9.33 14.78 8.03
CA VAL A 287 10.65 15.43 7.89
C VAL A 287 11.32 15.67 9.25
N PRO A 288 10.62 16.18 10.29
CA PRO A 288 11.15 16.20 11.65
C PRO A 288 11.58 14.81 12.13
N ALA A 289 10.74 13.79 11.94
CA ALA A 289 11.04 12.42 12.36
C ALA A 289 12.30 11.85 11.68
N ALA A 290 12.47 12.08 10.37
CA ALA A 290 13.64 11.67 9.60
C ALA A 290 14.92 12.42 10.02
N ALA A 291 14.77 13.58 10.66
CA ALA A 291 15.86 14.35 11.27
C ALA A 291 16.07 14.02 12.77
N GLY A 292 15.37 13.02 13.32
CA GLY A 292 15.46 12.63 14.73
C GLY A 292 14.71 13.55 15.70
N ILE A 293 13.77 14.37 15.20
CA ILE A 293 13.01 15.34 15.99
C ILE A 293 11.54 14.88 16.08
N PRO A 294 11.06 14.45 17.25
CA PRO A 294 9.64 14.15 17.41
C PRO A 294 8.82 15.44 17.46
N VAL A 295 7.65 15.50 16.82
CA VAL A 295 6.79 16.70 16.89
C VAL A 295 6.13 16.90 18.26
N THR A 296 6.05 15.84 19.07
CA THR A 296 5.58 15.88 20.46
C THR A 296 6.47 15.00 21.33
N HIS A 297 6.72 15.40 22.57
CA HIS A 297 7.44 14.57 23.53
C HIS A 297 6.94 14.82 24.95
N ARG A 298 6.78 13.76 25.74
CA ARG A 298 6.24 13.84 27.10
C ARG A 298 7.12 14.74 27.96
N GLY A 299 6.51 15.69 28.67
CA GLY A 299 7.25 16.63 29.52
C GLY A 299 7.98 17.74 28.75
N VAL A 300 7.85 17.79 27.42
CA VAL A 300 8.48 18.80 26.55
C VAL A 300 7.44 19.55 25.74
N ALA A 301 6.62 18.85 24.94
CA ALA A 301 5.59 19.47 24.11
C ALA A 301 4.29 18.65 24.13
N HIS A 302 3.21 19.29 24.58
CA HIS A 302 1.85 18.74 24.66
C HIS A 302 0.95 19.21 23.52
N GLU A 303 1.43 20.15 22.70
CA GLU A 303 0.74 20.73 21.56
C GLU A 303 1.70 20.82 20.38
N PHE A 304 1.13 20.71 19.17
CA PHE A 304 1.84 20.77 17.91
C PHE A 304 1.03 21.62 16.94
N THR A 305 1.65 22.68 16.42
CA THR A 305 1.01 23.65 15.52
C THR A 305 1.76 23.69 14.20
N VAL A 306 1.03 23.65 13.09
CA VAL A 306 1.61 23.82 11.75
C VAL A 306 1.14 25.15 11.16
N VAL A 307 2.09 25.95 10.69
CA VAL A 307 1.81 27.26 10.09
C VAL A 307 2.50 27.36 8.72
N SER A 308 1.82 27.99 7.76
CA SER A 308 2.47 28.44 6.53
C SER A 308 3.06 29.82 6.72
N GLY A 309 4.37 29.95 6.45
CA GLY A 309 5.06 31.24 6.38
C GLY A 309 5.24 31.76 4.95
N HIS A 310 4.31 31.44 4.03
CA HIS A 310 4.42 31.83 2.62
C HIS A 310 4.44 33.36 2.41
N VAL A 311 3.77 34.10 3.30
CA VAL A 311 3.80 35.56 3.37
C VAL A 311 4.45 35.99 4.69
N ALA A 312 4.97 37.22 4.73
CA ALA A 312 5.58 37.77 5.94
C ALA A 312 4.52 38.00 7.04
N PRO A 313 4.90 38.05 8.32
CA PRO A 313 3.96 38.27 9.41
C PRO A 313 3.15 39.57 9.33
N ASP A 314 3.75 40.63 8.82
CA ASP A 314 3.16 41.97 8.64
C ASP A 314 2.40 42.14 7.32
N ASP A 315 2.41 41.12 6.45
CA ASP A 315 1.69 41.16 5.17
C ASP A 315 0.17 41.15 5.42
N PRO A 316 -0.62 42.06 4.81
CA PRO A 316 -2.08 42.09 4.98
C PRO A 316 -2.80 40.79 4.58
N ARG A 317 -2.16 39.92 3.80
CA ARG A 317 -2.69 38.60 3.40
C ARG A 317 -2.41 37.52 4.44
N SER A 318 -1.60 37.81 5.45
CA SER A 318 -1.28 36.89 6.54
C SER A 318 -2.52 36.69 7.41
N LEU A 319 -3.03 35.46 7.44
CA LEU A 319 -4.18 35.08 8.28
C LEU A 319 -3.76 34.53 9.65
N VAL A 320 -2.46 34.48 9.92
CA VAL A 320 -1.90 33.87 11.13
C VAL A 320 -1.91 34.88 12.26
N ASP A 321 -2.49 34.51 13.40
CA ASP A 321 -2.35 35.25 14.65
C ASP A 321 -0.97 34.96 15.25
N TRP A 322 0.03 35.74 14.84
CA TRP A 322 1.42 35.56 15.26
C TRP A 322 1.63 35.81 16.75
N GLU A 323 0.81 36.66 17.37
CA GLU A 323 0.87 36.89 18.81
C GLU A 323 0.42 35.63 19.58
N ALA A 324 -0.70 35.02 19.18
CA ALA A 324 -1.15 33.77 19.77
C ALA A 324 -0.12 32.65 19.56
N VAL A 325 0.41 32.50 18.34
CA VAL A 325 1.42 31.48 18.01
C VAL A 325 2.71 31.66 18.81
N ALA A 326 3.15 32.89 19.06
CA ALA A 326 4.31 33.17 19.89
C ALA A 326 4.15 32.74 21.35
N ARG A 327 2.92 32.84 21.88
CA ARG A 327 2.59 32.47 23.26
C ARG A 327 2.45 30.96 23.47
N LEU A 328 2.22 30.18 22.41
CA LEU A 328 2.23 28.72 22.46
C LEU A 328 3.62 28.21 22.83
N ARG A 329 3.67 27.21 23.72
CA ARG A 329 4.92 26.64 24.26
C ARG A 329 5.31 25.33 23.60
N GLY A 330 4.39 24.68 22.90
CA GLY A 330 4.69 23.44 22.19
C GLY A 330 5.48 23.63 20.90
N THR A 331 5.44 22.58 20.09
CA THR A 331 6.21 22.50 18.84
C THR A 331 5.49 23.29 17.75
N LEU A 332 6.20 24.21 17.12
CA LEU A 332 5.75 24.93 15.94
C LEU A 332 6.51 24.43 14.72
N VAL A 333 5.80 23.94 13.71
CA VAL A 333 6.38 23.60 12.42
C VAL A 333 5.93 24.60 11.37
N LEU A 334 6.91 25.22 10.70
CA LEU A 334 6.69 26.17 9.64
C LEU A 334 6.96 25.52 8.28
N LEU A 335 6.01 25.70 7.36
CA LEU A 335 6.14 25.36 5.96
C LEU A 335 6.24 26.61 5.10
N MET A 336 6.92 26.51 3.96
CA MET A 336 7.04 27.60 2.98
C MET A 336 7.61 28.91 3.56
N SER A 337 8.46 28.80 4.59
CA SER A 337 8.91 29.93 5.42
C SER A 337 10.38 30.31 5.25
N VAL A 338 11.16 29.58 4.44
CA VAL A 338 12.62 29.77 4.32
C VAL A 338 13.02 31.22 4.08
N GLU A 339 12.37 31.89 3.12
CA GLU A 339 12.68 33.29 2.78
C GLU A 339 12.26 34.30 3.86
N LYS A 340 11.31 33.93 4.73
CA LYS A 340 10.68 34.81 5.72
C LYS A 340 11.04 34.46 7.16
N ILE A 341 11.89 33.46 7.37
CA ILE A 341 12.19 32.93 8.70
C ILE A 341 12.79 33.97 9.65
N GLY A 342 13.61 34.91 9.14
CA GLY A 342 14.14 36.01 9.94
C GLY A 342 13.03 36.89 10.53
N ALA A 343 12.14 37.40 9.67
CA ALA A 343 11.00 38.22 10.08
C ALA A 343 10.02 37.45 10.99
N ILE A 344 9.80 36.17 10.70
CA ILE A 344 8.97 35.30 11.55
C ILE A 344 9.61 35.15 12.95
N ALA A 345 10.91 34.91 13.03
CA ALA A 345 11.60 34.76 14.31
C ALA A 345 11.58 36.06 15.13
N GLU A 346 11.84 37.21 14.51
CA GLU A 346 11.74 38.52 15.14
C GLU A 346 10.33 38.77 15.70
N THR A 347 9.30 38.41 14.93
CA THR A 347 7.90 38.55 15.35
C THR A 347 7.58 37.64 16.55
N LEU A 348 8.00 36.38 16.53
CA LEU A 348 7.78 35.45 17.63
C LEU A 348 8.49 35.93 18.92
N ILE A 349 9.71 36.44 18.80
CA ILE A 349 10.46 37.02 19.93
C ILE A 349 9.75 38.26 20.47
N GLY A 350 9.33 39.17 19.59
CA GLY A 350 8.64 40.40 19.95
C GLY A 350 7.33 40.16 20.73
N HIS A 351 6.65 39.04 20.47
CA HIS A 351 5.44 38.62 21.18
C HIS A 351 5.69 37.67 22.36
N GLY A 352 6.96 37.50 22.79
CA GLY A 352 7.31 36.89 24.08
C GLY A 352 7.86 35.46 24.01
N ARG A 353 8.15 34.91 22.82
CA ARG A 353 8.88 33.65 22.72
C ARG A 353 10.37 33.88 23.00
N SER A 354 11.01 32.96 23.72
CA SER A 354 12.43 33.13 24.08
C SER A 354 13.32 33.15 22.84
N ALA A 355 14.27 34.09 22.77
CA ALA A 355 15.26 34.16 21.69
C ALA A 355 16.17 32.91 21.63
N ASP A 356 16.30 32.22 22.76
CA ASP A 356 17.08 30.98 22.89
C ASP A 356 16.28 29.72 22.50
N THR A 357 14.98 29.85 22.15
CA THR A 357 14.18 28.68 21.75
C THR A 357 14.87 27.94 20.58
N PRO A 358 15.11 26.63 20.72
CA PRO A 358 15.76 25.83 19.67
C PRO A 358 14.97 25.81 18.36
N VAL A 359 15.70 25.82 17.26
CA VAL A 359 15.17 25.75 15.90
C VAL A 359 15.97 24.76 15.08
N ALA A 360 15.30 23.88 14.35
CA ALA A 360 15.92 23.03 13.33
C ALA A 360 15.32 23.34 11.96
N VAL A 361 16.17 23.55 10.96
CA VAL A 361 15.78 23.70 9.55
C VAL A 361 16.21 22.44 8.82
N VAL A 362 15.24 21.71 8.27
CA VAL A 362 15.49 20.46 7.54
C VAL A 362 15.14 20.67 6.07
N GLN A 363 16.16 20.78 5.23
CA GLN A 363 16.05 20.92 3.77
C GLN A 363 16.04 19.54 3.10
N GLU A 364 15.28 19.40 2.01
CA GLU A 364 15.18 18.18 1.18
C GLU A 364 14.94 16.91 2.02
N GLY A 365 14.06 17.04 3.03
CA GLY A 365 13.82 16.01 4.03
C GLY A 365 13.42 14.67 3.43
N THR A 366 13.88 13.57 4.04
CA THR A 366 13.74 12.16 3.60
C THR A 366 14.47 11.78 2.32
N THR A 367 15.01 12.72 1.57
CA THR A 367 15.80 12.41 0.36
C THR A 367 17.28 12.15 0.71
N ALA A 368 18.03 11.61 -0.25
CA ALA A 368 19.49 11.50 -0.14
C ALA A 368 20.20 12.85 0.01
N ALA A 369 19.55 13.96 -0.36
CA ALA A 369 20.08 15.32 -0.24
C ALA A 369 19.70 16.02 1.07
N GLN A 370 19.11 15.30 2.04
CA GLN A 370 18.65 15.88 3.31
C GLN A 370 19.77 16.63 4.03
N ARG A 371 19.50 17.89 4.42
CA ARG A 371 20.39 18.72 5.25
C ARG A 371 19.66 19.24 6.47
N ARG A 372 20.31 19.19 7.63
CA ARG A 372 19.80 19.77 8.89
C ARG A 372 20.70 20.92 9.33
N VAL A 373 20.09 22.04 9.70
CA VAL A 373 20.77 23.19 10.33
C VAL A 373 20.06 23.53 11.63
N ASP A 374 20.77 23.38 12.75
CA ASP A 374 20.28 23.75 14.08
C ASP A 374 20.69 25.19 14.45
N ALA A 375 19.76 25.94 15.01
CA ALA A 375 19.89 27.33 15.39
C ALA A 375 19.00 27.64 16.61
N THR A 376 18.90 28.91 16.97
CA THR A 376 17.90 29.45 17.90
C THR A 376 17.03 30.46 17.16
N LEU A 377 15.91 30.89 17.76
CA LEU A 377 15.11 31.98 17.19
C LEU A 377 15.95 33.23 16.94
N ALA A 378 16.91 33.55 17.82
CA ALA A 378 17.80 34.69 17.63
C ALA A 378 18.70 34.60 16.38
N THR A 379 19.07 33.38 15.96
CA THR A 379 20.15 33.16 14.99
C THR A 379 19.70 32.53 13.67
N VAL A 380 18.49 31.96 13.61
CA VAL A 380 18.01 31.17 12.47
C VAL A 380 18.01 31.96 11.15
N GLY A 381 17.65 33.24 11.18
CA GLY A 381 17.63 34.08 9.98
C GLY A 381 19.01 34.25 9.34
N GLU A 382 20.05 34.37 10.15
CA GLU A 382 21.44 34.47 9.69
C GLU A 382 21.99 33.12 9.26
N ARG A 383 21.73 32.06 10.04
CA ARG A 383 22.17 30.70 9.73
C ARG A 383 21.61 30.19 8.42
N VAL A 384 20.31 30.40 8.14
CA VAL A 384 19.69 30.03 6.87
C VAL A 384 20.36 30.70 5.67
N ARG A 385 20.77 31.98 5.81
CA ARG A 385 21.50 32.72 4.76
C ARG A 385 22.95 32.23 4.61
N ALA A 386 23.65 32.02 5.73
CA ALA A 386 25.05 31.59 5.73
C ALA A 386 25.22 30.18 5.16
N GLU A 387 24.27 29.29 5.41
CA GLU A 387 24.26 27.88 4.95
C GLU A 387 23.63 27.69 3.56
N ASP A 388 23.21 28.79 2.92
CA ASP A 388 22.49 28.84 1.63
C ASP A 388 21.32 27.84 1.57
N ILE A 389 20.48 27.82 2.61
CA ILE A 389 19.32 26.92 2.65
C ILE A 389 18.29 27.36 1.62
N ARG A 390 17.85 26.41 0.79
CA ARG A 390 16.85 26.61 -0.25
C ARG A 390 15.59 25.79 0.02
N PRO A 391 14.41 26.23 -0.45
CA PRO A 391 13.23 25.39 -0.48
C PRO A 391 13.45 24.13 -1.36
N PRO A 392 12.79 23.01 -1.05
CA PRO A 392 11.89 22.78 0.07
C PRO A 392 12.62 22.56 1.41
N ALA A 393 12.12 23.18 2.47
CA ALA A 393 12.58 22.92 3.83
C ALA A 393 11.44 23.03 4.84
N VAL A 394 11.53 22.24 5.91
CA VAL A 394 10.63 22.25 7.07
C VAL A 394 11.39 22.84 8.25
N ILE A 395 10.81 23.83 8.93
CA ILE A 395 11.42 24.49 10.08
C ILE A 395 10.66 24.08 11.34
N VAL A 396 11.36 23.52 12.31
CA VAL A 396 10.80 23.09 13.60
C VAL A 396 11.31 24.02 14.68
N ILE A 397 10.41 24.58 15.49
CA ILE A 397 10.71 25.52 16.57
C ILE A 397 10.16 24.94 17.87
N GLY A 398 11.02 24.80 18.87
CA GLY A 398 10.67 24.32 20.21
C GLY A 398 11.65 23.30 20.77
N ASP A 399 11.50 23.02 22.05
CA ASP A 399 12.44 22.22 22.84
C ASP A 399 12.56 20.76 22.35
N VAL A 400 11.61 20.27 21.54
CA VAL A 400 11.70 18.94 20.92
C VAL A 400 12.92 18.77 20.02
N VAL A 401 13.49 19.85 19.49
CA VAL A 401 14.69 19.84 18.64
C VAL A 401 15.90 19.22 19.37
N THR A 402 15.95 19.33 20.70
CA THR A 402 17.07 18.87 21.54
C THR A 402 16.81 17.54 22.25
N VAL A 403 15.68 16.87 21.98
CA VAL A 403 15.29 15.62 22.66
C VAL A 403 15.80 14.37 21.93
N GLY A 404 16.10 14.50 20.64
CA GLY A 404 16.62 13.39 19.83
C GLY A 404 17.95 12.84 20.39
N PRO A 405 18.29 11.58 20.09
CA PRO A 405 19.61 11.05 20.45
C PRO A 405 20.72 11.90 19.80
N ASP A 406 21.81 12.15 20.52
CA ASP A 406 22.99 12.84 19.96
C ASP A 406 23.52 12.07 18.74
N THR A 407 23.16 12.50 17.54
CA THR A 407 23.58 11.88 16.28
C THR A 407 25.01 12.26 15.85
N HIS A 408 25.78 12.89 16.74
CA HIS A 408 27.19 13.27 16.53
C HIS A 408 28.20 12.24 17.08
N ARG A 409 27.84 10.94 17.15
CA ARG A 409 28.78 9.87 17.49
C ARG A 409 28.97 8.87 16.37
#